data_AF-A0A3P7KRL8-F1
#
_entry.id   AF-A0A3P7KRL8-F1
#
_cell.length_a   1.000
_cell.length_b   1.000
_cell.length_c   1.000
_cell.angle_alpha   90.00
_cell.angle_beta   90.00
_cell.angle_gamma   90.00
#
_symmetry.space_group_name_H-M   'P 1'
#
loop_
_entity.id
_entity.type
_entity.pdbx_description
1 polymer ?
#
loop_
_entity_poly.entity_id
_entity_poly.type
_entity_poly.pdbx_seq_one_letter_code
_entity_poly.pdbx_strand_id
1 'polypeptide(L)'
;MSKNLAEGEEAEEPVKRKYEPKKLHTTEVASLFDLKSEYLKKKNDIVQSTTGEVYRGGKSSVLAVNKEEKVSIKKEAQERKRRINEHEAALRKEEEERLELVRKKLKEKSELYDKLAEGKVTLQTSDGLDVEFLVDFNAKVKERQEDQLSKSTSHDDVQPTTSASIEPTPLVEHYMPDEERRVYGPSHMKFSSDEEKRQEQIKSLYKMSAETEKMRAKNKSEADEKARAKREKLNALRRRKGLPEIRTPSPEPEPELPEVNLEEIPMPIEKPLR
;
A
#
# COMPACT_ATOMS: atom_id res chain seq x y z
N MET A 1 5.35 96.99 3.50
CA MET A 1 4.54 96.90 2.26
C MET A 1 5.16 95.85 1.36
N SER A 2 4.39 94.78 1.09
CA SER A 2 4.40 93.98 -0.14
C SER A 2 5.56 93.01 -0.48
N LYS A 3 5.34 91.74 -0.10
CA LYS A 3 5.33 90.48 -0.90
C LYS A 3 6.11 90.39 -2.24
N ASN A 4 6.92 89.32 -2.38
CA ASN A 4 6.88 88.21 -3.38
C ASN A 4 8.23 87.42 -3.28
N LEU A 5 8.36 86.16 -2.84
CA LEU A 5 7.87 84.82 -3.27
C LEU A 5 8.60 84.20 -4.49
N ALA A 6 8.89 82.89 -4.38
CA ALA A 6 9.47 81.90 -5.32
C ALA A 6 10.99 81.62 -5.10
N GLU A 7 11.43 80.62 -4.32
CA GLU A 7 11.30 79.15 -4.48
C GLU A 7 11.74 78.63 -5.85
N GLY A 8 12.80 77.81 -5.83
CA GLY A 8 13.39 77.12 -6.97
C GLY A 8 14.60 76.29 -6.51
N GLU A 9 14.36 75.20 -5.80
CA GLU A 9 15.36 74.14 -5.57
C GLU A 9 15.62 73.42 -6.90
N GLU A 10 16.82 73.60 -7.48
CA GLU A 10 17.30 72.69 -8.52
C GLU A 10 17.89 71.45 -7.86
N ALA A 11 17.13 70.35 -7.91
CA ALA A 11 17.63 69.03 -7.61
C ALA A 11 18.61 68.58 -8.70
N GLU A 12 19.90 68.55 -8.38
CA GLU A 12 20.91 67.90 -9.24
C GLU A 12 20.62 66.39 -9.32
N GLU A 13 20.10 65.94 -10.46
CA GLU A 13 19.99 64.52 -10.78
C GLU A 13 21.37 63.86 -10.97
N PRO A 14 21.64 62.67 -10.39
CA PRO A 14 22.91 62.00 -10.60
C PRO A 14 23.00 61.39 -12.01
N VAL A 15 23.91 61.92 -12.82
CA VAL A 15 24.25 61.42 -14.16
C VAL A 15 24.68 59.95 -14.10
N LYS A 16 23.85 59.05 -14.62
CA LYS A 16 24.16 57.63 -14.81
C LYS A 16 25.27 57.49 -15.86
N ARG A 17 26.50 57.25 -15.42
CA ARG A 17 27.60 56.86 -16.32
C ARG A 17 27.30 55.47 -16.88
N LYS A 18 27.13 55.38 -18.19
CA LYS A 18 26.99 54.11 -18.91
C LYS A 18 28.29 53.31 -18.74
N TYR A 19 28.17 52.09 -18.21
CA TYR A 19 29.31 51.20 -17.98
C TYR A 19 29.69 50.55 -19.31
N GLU A 20 30.77 51.02 -19.93
CA GLU A 20 31.37 50.28 -21.05
C GLU A 20 32.21 49.13 -20.51
N PRO A 21 32.15 47.94 -21.14
CA PRO A 21 32.95 46.81 -20.72
C PRO A 21 34.43 47.12 -20.93
N LYS A 22 35.21 47.11 -19.84
CA LYS A 22 36.67 47.29 -19.87
C LYS A 22 37.29 46.20 -20.73
N LYS A 23 37.88 46.59 -21.87
CA LYS A 23 38.62 45.67 -22.75
C LYS A 23 39.95 45.33 -22.08
N LEU A 24 40.15 44.07 -21.73
CA LEU A 24 41.41 43.57 -21.19
C LEU A 24 42.35 43.24 -22.35
N HIS A 25 43.52 43.89 -22.39
CA HIS A 25 44.57 43.58 -23.34
C HIS A 25 45.55 42.61 -22.68
N THR A 26 45.68 41.41 -23.23
CA THR A 26 46.62 40.39 -22.74
C THR A 26 47.69 40.16 -23.79
N THR A 27 48.95 40.20 -23.38
CA THR A 27 50.10 39.95 -24.27
C THR A 27 50.27 38.46 -24.60
N GLU A 28 49.71 37.55 -23.79
CA GLU A 28 49.90 36.11 -23.92
C GLU A 28 48.57 35.35 -23.92
N VAL A 29 48.40 34.48 -24.93
CA VAL A 29 47.19 33.65 -25.10
C VAL A 29 47.07 32.57 -24.01
N ALA A 30 48.19 32.12 -23.45
CA ALA A 30 48.21 31.14 -22.36
C ALA A 30 47.54 31.69 -21.07
N SER A 31 47.77 32.98 -20.75
CA SER A 31 47.12 33.66 -19.62
C SER A 31 45.60 33.72 -19.76
N LEU A 32 45.07 33.83 -20.98
CA LEU A 32 43.63 33.76 -21.24
C LEU A 32 43.07 32.36 -21.01
N PHE A 33 43.83 31.31 -21.35
CA PHE A 33 43.39 29.93 -21.13
C PHE A 33 43.40 29.58 -19.65
N ASP A 34 44.43 30.01 -18.91
CA ASP A 34 44.52 29.83 -17.47
C ASP A 34 43.38 30.57 -16.76
N LEU A 35 43.13 31.84 -17.11
CA LEU A 35 42.01 32.61 -16.58
C LEU A 35 40.66 31.98 -16.92
N LYS A 36 40.50 31.42 -18.13
CA LYS A 36 39.29 30.69 -18.52
C LYS A 36 39.13 29.40 -17.70
N SER A 37 40.22 28.70 -17.40
CA SER A 37 40.22 27.50 -16.57
C SER A 37 39.86 27.82 -15.12
N GLU A 38 40.42 28.91 -14.57
CA GLU A 38 40.08 29.42 -13.24
C GLU A 38 38.64 29.91 -13.19
N TYR A 39 38.16 30.59 -14.23
CA TYR A 39 36.77 31.02 -14.34
C TYR A 39 35.80 29.84 -14.38
N LEU A 40 36.14 28.77 -15.13
CA LEU A 40 35.33 27.55 -15.14
C LEU A 40 35.32 26.86 -13.77
N LYS A 41 36.47 26.76 -13.10
CA LYS A 41 36.58 26.23 -11.74
C LYS A 41 35.71 27.03 -10.78
N LYS A 42 35.87 28.36 -10.77
CA LYS A 42 35.11 29.26 -9.91
C LYS A 42 33.61 29.26 -10.21
N LYS A 43 33.20 29.14 -11.49
CA LYS A 43 31.79 28.98 -11.87
C LYS A 43 31.22 27.65 -11.35
N ASN A 44 31.98 26.57 -11.45
CA ASN A 44 31.57 25.27 -10.92
C ASN A 44 31.52 25.30 -9.38
N ASP A 45 32.48 25.94 -8.72
CA ASP A 45 32.48 26.12 -7.26
C ASP A 45 31.27 26.95 -6.82
N ILE A 46 30.93 28.02 -7.55
CA ILE A 46 29.73 28.81 -7.31
C ILE A 46 28.48 27.95 -7.52
N VAL A 47 28.36 27.20 -8.61
CA VAL A 47 27.20 26.33 -8.86
C VAL A 47 27.09 25.22 -7.81
N GLN A 48 28.20 24.65 -7.35
CA GLN A 48 28.21 23.66 -6.25
C GLN A 48 27.84 24.30 -4.91
N SER A 49 28.29 25.53 -4.64
CA SER A 49 27.91 26.27 -3.43
C SER A 49 26.44 26.73 -3.45
N THR A 50 25.89 27.13 -4.61
CA THR A 50 24.49 27.58 -4.72
C THR A 50 23.49 26.42 -4.77
N THR A 51 23.90 25.25 -5.27
CA THR A 51 23.07 24.04 -5.27
C THR A 51 23.22 23.20 -4.00
N GLY A 52 24.24 23.45 -3.17
CA GLY A 52 24.54 22.65 -1.97
C GLY A 52 24.68 23.39 -0.64
N GLU A 53 24.73 24.73 -0.61
CA GLU A 53 25.16 25.44 0.60
C GLU A 53 24.48 26.81 0.75
N VAL A 54 23.20 26.79 1.13
CA VAL A 54 22.62 27.96 1.81
C VAL A 54 23.30 28.03 3.18
N TYR A 55 24.06 29.11 3.41
CA TYR A 55 24.87 29.43 4.59
C TYR A 55 26.29 28.81 4.63
N ARG A 56 27.33 29.64 4.40
CA ARG A 56 27.99 30.43 5.46
C ARG A 56 29.18 31.25 4.95
N GLY A 57 28.95 32.54 4.74
CA GLY A 57 29.98 33.56 4.95
C GLY A 57 29.90 34.06 6.40
N GLY A 58 31.00 33.91 7.15
CA GLY A 58 31.23 34.58 8.43
C GLY A 58 30.53 33.94 9.65
N LYS A 59 31.33 33.60 10.67
CA LYS A 59 30.97 32.96 11.96
C LYS A 59 30.77 31.45 11.86
N SER A 60 31.71 30.71 12.44
CA SER A 60 31.65 29.25 12.59
C SER A 60 30.33 28.84 13.25
N SER A 61 29.61 27.96 12.58
CA SER A 61 28.37 27.38 13.06
C SER A 61 28.61 26.56 14.31
N VAL A 62 27.80 26.75 15.35
CA VAL A 62 27.67 25.78 16.46
C VAL A 62 27.22 24.39 15.94
N LEU A 63 26.80 24.29 14.66
CA LEU A 63 26.43 23.04 13.97
C LEU A 63 27.50 22.55 12.97
N ALA A 64 28.69 23.17 12.94
CA ALA A 64 29.78 22.71 12.07
C ALA A 64 30.47 21.52 12.75
N VAL A 65 29.89 20.34 12.54
CA VAL A 65 30.41 19.05 13.01
C VAL A 65 31.81 18.84 12.44
N ASN A 66 32.79 18.66 13.33
CA ASN A 66 34.19 18.44 12.95
C ASN A 66 34.34 17.15 12.12
N LYS A 67 35.41 17.03 11.32
CA LYS A 67 35.65 15.85 10.47
C LYS A 67 35.71 14.56 11.29
N GLU A 68 36.24 14.61 12.50
CA GLU A 68 36.31 13.49 13.45
C GLU A 68 34.94 13.13 14.01
N GLU A 69 34.12 14.13 14.32
CA GLU A 69 32.74 13.95 14.80
C GLU A 69 31.83 13.37 13.71
N LYS A 70 32.07 13.70 12.43
CA LYS A 70 31.41 13.01 11.31
C LYS A 70 31.77 11.52 11.23
N VAL A 71 32.96 11.12 11.65
CA VAL A 71 33.38 9.71 11.68
C VAL A 71 32.78 8.99 12.90
N SER A 72 32.74 9.64 14.07
CA SER A 72 32.09 9.06 15.25
C SER A 72 30.59 8.87 15.03
N ILE A 73 29.89 9.85 14.45
CA ILE A 73 28.46 9.75 14.10
C ILE A 73 28.22 8.60 13.10
N LYS A 74 29.12 8.38 12.14
CA LYS A 74 29.01 7.25 11.19
C LYS A 74 29.19 5.90 11.89
N LYS A 75 30.17 5.79 12.80
CA LYS A 75 30.38 4.57 13.59
C LYS A 75 29.20 4.29 14.50
N GLU A 76 28.68 5.31 15.18
CA GLU A 76 27.50 5.21 16.02
C GLU A 76 26.25 4.83 15.20
N ALA A 77 26.06 5.42 14.03
CA ALA A 77 24.96 5.04 13.14
C ALA A 77 25.08 3.58 12.66
N GLN A 78 26.29 3.10 12.42
CA GLN A 78 26.54 1.69 12.08
C GLN A 78 26.25 0.77 13.27
N GLU A 79 26.63 1.17 14.48
CA GLU A 79 26.34 0.41 15.69
C GLU A 79 24.85 0.37 16.00
N ARG A 80 24.15 1.50 15.88
CA ARG A 80 22.67 1.55 15.98
C ARG A 80 22.02 0.62 14.97
N LYS A 81 22.52 0.58 13.72
CA LYS A 81 22.03 -0.38 12.71
C LYS A 81 22.29 -1.83 13.11
N ARG A 82 23.43 -2.15 13.74
CA ARG A 82 23.70 -3.50 14.25
C ARG A 82 22.74 -3.88 15.36
N ARG A 83 22.52 -3.00 16.33
CA ARG A 83 21.55 -3.21 17.43
C ARG A 83 20.13 -3.40 16.89
N ILE A 84 19.72 -2.58 15.92
CA ILE A 84 18.40 -2.73 15.28
C ILE A 84 18.31 -4.08 14.56
N ASN A 85 19.34 -4.48 13.81
CA ASN A 85 19.35 -5.78 13.11
C ASN A 85 19.37 -6.96 14.09
N GLU A 86 20.08 -6.87 15.21
CA GLU A 86 20.08 -7.87 16.27
C GLU A 86 18.70 -8.00 16.92
N HIS A 87 18.04 -6.86 17.22
CA HIS A 87 16.67 -6.87 17.72
C HIS A 87 15.67 -7.40 16.69
N GLU A 88 15.80 -7.04 15.41
CA GLU A 88 14.97 -7.59 14.34
C GLU A 88 15.17 -9.10 14.18
N ALA A 89 16.41 -9.58 14.26
CA ALA A 89 16.72 -11.02 14.22
C ALA A 89 16.19 -11.76 15.46
N ALA A 90 16.25 -11.15 16.64
CA ALA A 90 15.67 -11.71 17.86
C ALA A 90 14.14 -11.83 17.76
N LEU A 91 13.47 -10.78 17.27
CA LEU A 91 12.02 -10.81 17.04
C LEU A 91 11.63 -11.88 16.01
N ARG A 92 12.38 -12.03 14.90
CA ARG A 92 12.12 -13.10 13.94
C ARG A 92 12.25 -14.50 14.55
N LYS A 93 13.26 -14.73 15.40
CA LYS A 93 13.43 -16.02 16.08
C LYS A 93 12.27 -16.31 17.03
N GLU A 94 11.83 -15.32 17.80
CA GLU A 94 10.65 -15.49 18.68
C GLU A 94 9.38 -15.80 17.89
N GLU A 95 9.18 -15.14 16.74
CA GLU A 95 8.07 -15.44 15.83
C GLU A 95 8.17 -16.87 15.25
N GLU A 96 9.37 -17.30 14.84
CA GLU A 96 9.62 -18.66 14.35
C GLU A 96 9.34 -19.72 15.43
N GLU A 97 9.82 -19.54 16.65
CA GLU A 97 9.55 -20.43 17.79
C GLU A 97 8.05 -20.53 18.08
N ARG A 98 7.33 -19.40 18.05
CA ARG A 98 5.89 -19.38 18.22
C ARG A 98 5.17 -20.16 17.11
N LEU A 99 5.61 -20.01 15.86
CA LEU A 99 5.08 -20.75 14.73
C LEU A 99 5.38 -22.25 14.85
N GLU A 100 6.56 -22.63 15.33
CA GLU A 100 6.90 -24.03 15.59
C GLU A 100 6.02 -24.66 16.66
N LEU A 101 5.73 -23.95 17.75
CA LEU A 101 4.79 -24.42 18.77
C LEU A 101 3.39 -24.64 18.20
N VAL A 102 2.90 -23.71 17.38
CA VAL A 102 1.60 -23.86 16.71
C VAL A 102 1.63 -25.06 15.75
N ARG A 103 2.71 -25.21 14.97
CA ARG A 103 2.89 -26.36 14.05
C ARG A 103 2.93 -27.69 14.82
N LYS A 104 3.64 -27.76 15.94
CA LYS A 104 3.68 -28.96 16.80
C LYS A 104 2.30 -29.30 17.33
N LYS A 105 1.59 -28.32 17.90
CA LYS A 105 0.20 -28.51 18.37
C LYS A 105 -0.74 -28.96 17.25
N LEU A 106 -0.57 -28.42 16.04
CA LEU A 106 -1.39 -28.81 14.89
C LEU A 106 -1.07 -30.24 14.44
N LYS A 107 0.20 -30.63 14.43
CA LYS A 107 0.65 -32.00 14.14
C LYS A 107 0.13 -32.99 15.18
N GLU A 108 0.25 -32.67 16.47
CA GLU A 108 -0.28 -33.51 17.54
C GLU A 108 -1.81 -33.67 17.42
N LYS A 109 -2.52 -32.59 17.07
CA LYS A 109 -3.95 -32.65 16.79
C LYS A 109 -4.27 -33.50 15.57
N SER A 110 -3.55 -33.34 14.45
CA SER A 110 -3.78 -34.16 13.26
C SER A 110 -3.51 -35.63 13.54
N GLU A 111 -2.42 -35.95 14.22
CA GLU A 111 -2.10 -37.32 14.64
C GLU A 111 -3.17 -37.90 15.59
N LEU A 112 -3.75 -37.08 16.45
CA LEU A 112 -4.91 -37.49 17.27
C LEU A 112 -6.12 -37.79 16.41
N TYR A 113 -6.47 -36.93 15.45
CA TYR A 113 -7.59 -37.18 14.54
C TYR A 113 -7.38 -38.41 13.67
N ASP A 114 -6.17 -38.65 13.18
CA ASP A 114 -5.83 -39.85 12.41
C ASP A 114 -6.02 -41.11 13.27
N LYS A 115 -5.57 -41.09 14.54
CA LYS A 115 -5.77 -42.20 15.49
C LYS A 115 -7.25 -42.41 15.84
N LEU A 116 -8.03 -41.35 15.95
CA LEU A 116 -9.48 -41.42 16.17
C LEU A 116 -10.19 -42.02 14.94
N ALA A 117 -9.78 -41.62 13.73
CA ALA A 117 -10.33 -42.16 12.48
C ALA A 117 -9.95 -43.62 12.26
N GLU A 118 -8.76 -44.03 12.67
CA GLU A 118 -8.34 -45.44 12.69
C GLU A 118 -9.04 -46.27 13.78
N GLY A 119 -9.78 -45.64 14.71
CA GLY A 119 -10.44 -46.30 15.83
C GLY A 119 -9.49 -46.79 16.92
N LYS A 120 -8.23 -46.32 16.94
CA LYS A 120 -7.20 -46.74 17.92
C LYS A 120 -7.34 -46.02 19.26
N VAL A 121 -7.96 -44.85 19.27
CA VAL A 121 -8.18 -44.03 20.46
C VAL A 121 -9.68 -43.73 20.55
N THR A 122 -10.29 -43.96 21.72
CA THR A 122 -11.65 -43.53 22.03
C THR A 122 -11.59 -42.21 22.81
N LEU A 123 -12.52 -41.29 22.52
CA LEU A 123 -12.64 -40.06 23.31
C LEU A 123 -13.27 -40.42 24.66
N GLN A 124 -12.64 -40.05 25.76
CA GLN A 124 -13.18 -40.25 27.10
C GLN A 124 -13.83 -38.94 27.60
N THR A 125 -14.97 -39.06 28.28
CA THR A 125 -15.58 -37.96 29.04
C THR A 125 -14.76 -37.65 30.30
N SER A 126 -15.07 -36.55 30.99
CA SER A 126 -14.45 -36.20 32.28
C SER A 126 -14.49 -37.33 33.32
N ASP A 127 -15.47 -38.23 33.16
CA ASP A 127 -15.74 -39.33 34.09
C ASP A 127 -15.04 -40.64 33.64
N GLY A 128 -14.19 -40.57 32.61
CA GLY A 128 -13.43 -41.70 32.08
C GLY A 128 -14.24 -42.69 31.25
N LEU A 129 -15.51 -42.40 30.97
CA LEU A 129 -16.37 -43.22 30.12
C LEU A 129 -16.12 -42.88 28.65
N ASP A 130 -16.03 -43.92 27.82
CA ASP A 130 -15.89 -43.77 26.38
C ASP A 130 -17.12 -43.08 25.78
N VAL A 131 -16.87 -42.09 24.93
CA VAL A 131 -17.91 -41.36 24.21
C VAL A 131 -18.39 -42.23 23.05
N GLU A 132 -19.52 -42.89 23.25
CA GLU A 132 -20.23 -43.59 22.17
C GLU A 132 -21.01 -42.61 21.31
N PHE A 133 -20.63 -42.50 20.04
CA PHE A 133 -21.39 -41.73 19.05
C PHE A 133 -22.53 -42.59 18.50
N LEU A 134 -23.77 -42.09 18.57
CA LEU A 134 -24.96 -42.79 18.07
C LEU A 134 -24.90 -43.07 16.55
N VAL A 135 -24.14 -42.26 15.81
CA VAL A 135 -23.90 -42.43 14.37
C VAL A 135 -22.44 -42.08 14.08
N ASP A 136 -21.66 -43.06 13.62
CA ASP A 136 -20.30 -42.83 13.13
C ASP A 136 -20.32 -42.55 11.63
N PHE A 137 -20.20 -41.26 11.28
CA PHE A 137 -20.15 -40.83 9.89
C PHE A 137 -18.87 -41.31 9.18
N ASN A 138 -17.76 -41.51 9.90
CA ASN A 138 -16.51 -41.98 9.29
C ASN A 138 -16.61 -43.45 8.91
N ALA A 139 -17.20 -44.27 9.78
CA ALA A 139 -17.51 -45.66 9.46
C ALA A 139 -18.41 -45.76 8.22
N LYS A 140 -19.45 -44.92 8.13
CA LYS A 140 -20.38 -44.87 6.99
C LYS A 140 -19.74 -44.36 5.70
N VAL A 141 -18.81 -43.40 5.78
CA VAL A 141 -18.05 -42.92 4.62
C VAL A 141 -17.08 -43.99 4.14
N LYS A 142 -16.41 -44.70 5.06
CA LYS A 142 -15.50 -45.80 4.73
C LYS A 142 -16.24 -46.97 4.09
N GLU A 143 -17.38 -47.37 4.65
CA GLU A 143 -18.30 -48.35 4.03
C GLU A 143 -18.69 -47.93 2.62
N ARG A 144 -19.11 -46.67 2.41
CA ARG A 144 -19.45 -46.17 1.07
C ARG A 144 -18.25 -46.16 0.10
N GLN A 145 -17.03 -45.90 0.59
CA GLN A 145 -15.82 -45.97 -0.24
C GLN A 145 -15.46 -47.42 -0.60
N GLU A 146 -15.57 -48.34 0.35
CA GLU A 146 -15.41 -49.78 0.13
C GLU A 146 -16.49 -50.33 -0.82
N ASP A 147 -17.72 -49.83 -0.72
CA ASP A 147 -18.82 -50.10 -1.65
C ASP A 147 -18.57 -49.55 -3.05
N GLN A 148 -17.95 -48.37 -3.17
CA GLN A 148 -17.57 -47.80 -4.47
C GLN A 148 -16.40 -48.57 -5.10
N LEU A 149 -15.40 -48.95 -4.30
CA LEU A 149 -14.29 -49.79 -4.74
C LEU A 149 -14.76 -51.18 -5.15
N SER A 150 -15.68 -51.78 -4.40
CA SER A 150 -16.28 -53.09 -4.71
C SER A 150 -17.25 -53.04 -5.90
N LYS A 151 -18.01 -51.95 -6.07
CA LYS A 151 -18.79 -51.67 -7.29
C LYS A 151 -17.91 -51.46 -8.52
N SER A 152 -16.77 -50.80 -8.38
CA SER A 152 -15.83 -50.64 -9.50
C SER A 152 -15.19 -51.96 -9.94
N THR A 153 -15.21 -52.98 -9.08
CA THR A 153 -14.74 -54.34 -9.38
C THR A 153 -15.88 -55.31 -9.75
N SER A 154 -17.15 -54.91 -9.60
CA SER A 154 -18.31 -55.77 -9.81
C SER A 154 -19.48 -55.03 -10.49
N HIS A 155 -19.56 -55.23 -11.81
CA HIS A 155 -20.78 -55.35 -12.61
C HIS A 155 -21.55 -54.10 -13.12
N ASP A 156 -21.91 -54.21 -14.41
CA ASP A 156 -23.05 -53.64 -15.12
C ASP A 156 -24.30 -53.30 -14.29
N ASP A 157 -25.02 -52.31 -14.82
CA ASP A 157 -26.47 -52.13 -14.80
C ASP A 157 -27.22 -52.31 -13.47
N VAL A 158 -27.29 -51.25 -12.65
CA VAL A 158 -28.54 -50.90 -11.94
C VAL A 158 -28.63 -49.38 -11.73
N GLN A 159 -29.63 -48.75 -12.36
CA GLN A 159 -30.05 -47.36 -12.07
C GLN A 159 -30.68 -47.22 -10.68
N PRO A 160 -30.46 -46.12 -9.95
CA PRO A 160 -31.33 -45.73 -8.85
C PRO A 160 -32.19 -44.52 -9.24
N THR A 161 -33.50 -44.74 -9.29
CA THR A 161 -34.55 -43.71 -9.26
C THR A 161 -34.85 -43.36 -7.80
N THR A 162 -34.61 -42.12 -7.35
CA THR A 162 -35.25 -41.61 -6.13
C THR A 162 -35.51 -40.10 -6.24
N SER A 163 -36.73 -39.77 -6.62
CA SER A 163 -37.39 -38.48 -6.43
C SER A 163 -37.56 -38.18 -4.94
N ALA A 164 -36.96 -37.11 -4.42
CA ALA A 164 -37.23 -36.59 -3.08
C ALA A 164 -37.79 -35.17 -3.19
N SER A 165 -38.99 -34.96 -2.64
CA SER A 165 -39.66 -33.66 -2.57
C SER A 165 -38.87 -32.73 -1.66
N ILE A 166 -38.44 -31.60 -2.22
CA ILE A 166 -37.75 -30.53 -1.48
C ILE A 166 -38.85 -29.66 -0.86
N GLU A 167 -39.12 -29.86 0.43
CA GLU A 167 -39.81 -28.82 1.20
C GLU A 167 -38.87 -27.61 1.34
N PRO A 168 -39.35 -26.38 1.12
CA PRO A 168 -38.51 -25.20 1.25
C PRO A 168 -38.07 -25.05 2.71
N THR A 169 -36.77 -25.14 2.94
CA THR A 169 -36.15 -24.87 4.25
C THR A 169 -36.62 -23.50 4.76
N PRO A 170 -37.05 -23.37 6.02
CA PRO A 170 -37.49 -22.10 6.57
C PRO A 170 -36.37 -21.07 6.44
N LEU A 171 -36.70 -19.89 5.90
CA LEU A 171 -35.78 -18.77 5.76
C LEU A 171 -35.32 -18.36 7.16
N VAL A 172 -34.08 -18.69 7.51
CA VAL A 172 -33.51 -18.26 8.78
C VAL A 172 -33.27 -16.76 8.68
N GLU A 173 -34.15 -15.98 9.32
CA GLU A 173 -34.04 -14.53 9.38
C GLU A 173 -32.87 -14.14 10.30
N HIS A 174 -31.66 -14.09 9.74
CA HIS A 174 -30.45 -13.66 10.45
C HIS A 174 -30.39 -12.14 10.71
N TYR A 175 -31.38 -11.38 10.23
CA TYR A 175 -31.37 -9.92 10.35
C TYR A 175 -32.19 -9.49 11.57
N MET A 176 -31.50 -9.31 12.69
CA MET A 176 -32.07 -8.71 13.89
C MET A 176 -31.57 -7.27 14.03
N PRO A 177 -32.46 -6.28 13.82
CA PRO A 177 -32.05 -4.89 13.74
C PRO A 177 -31.46 -4.24 14.98
N ASP A 178 -31.89 -4.75 16.13
CA ASP A 178 -31.57 -4.20 17.43
C ASP A 178 -30.32 -4.87 18.02
N GLU A 179 -29.72 -5.80 17.27
CA GLU A 179 -28.54 -6.56 17.67
C GLU A 179 -27.25 -5.76 17.47
N GLU A 180 -26.27 -5.99 18.34
CA GLU A 180 -25.10 -5.13 18.42
C GLU A 180 -24.25 -5.15 17.15
N ARG A 181 -23.84 -3.96 16.69
CA ARG A 181 -22.98 -3.76 15.50
C ARG A 181 -21.67 -4.56 15.54
N ARG A 182 -21.21 -4.93 16.74
CA ARG A 182 -19.96 -5.69 16.92
C ARG A 182 -20.13 -7.15 16.49
N VAL A 183 -21.35 -7.69 16.52
CA VAL A 183 -21.64 -9.09 16.21
C VAL A 183 -21.85 -9.30 14.70
N TYR A 184 -22.55 -8.40 14.03
CA TYR A 184 -22.95 -8.59 12.61
C TYR A 184 -22.42 -7.56 11.62
N GLY A 185 -21.65 -6.58 12.09
CA GLY A 185 -20.95 -5.63 11.23
C GLY A 185 -21.85 -4.61 10.51
N PRO A 186 -21.34 -3.97 9.45
CA PRO A 186 -21.98 -2.81 8.81
C PRO A 186 -23.32 -3.09 8.12
N SER A 187 -23.60 -4.35 7.78
CA SER A 187 -24.86 -4.75 7.12
C SER A 187 -26.09 -4.65 8.02
N HIS A 188 -25.90 -4.50 9.34
CA HIS A 188 -26.97 -4.43 10.33
C HIS A 188 -27.34 -3.00 10.75
N MET A 189 -26.96 -2.01 9.94
CA MET A 189 -27.31 -0.61 10.17
C MET A 189 -28.71 -0.30 9.65
N LYS A 190 -29.61 0.10 10.56
CA LYS A 190 -30.91 0.70 10.20
C LYS A 190 -30.81 2.21 9.98
N PHE A 191 -31.51 2.67 8.95
CA PHE A 191 -31.86 4.09 8.79
C PHE A 191 -33.04 4.47 9.68
N SER A 192 -33.16 5.76 10.00
CA SER A 192 -34.35 6.28 10.69
C SER A 192 -35.62 6.03 9.87
N SER A 193 -36.75 5.78 10.54
CA SER A 193 -38.06 5.66 9.90
C SER A 193 -38.59 7.00 9.35
N ASP A 194 -38.11 8.12 9.90
CA ASP A 194 -38.47 9.45 9.43
C ASP A 194 -37.73 9.76 8.12
N GLU A 195 -38.46 10.01 7.03
CA GLU A 195 -37.88 10.14 5.69
C GLU A 195 -36.87 11.30 5.60
N GLU A 196 -37.12 12.43 6.26
CA GLU A 196 -36.19 13.56 6.29
C GLU A 196 -34.87 13.19 6.95
N LYS A 197 -34.92 12.58 8.13
CA LYS A 197 -33.72 12.13 8.87
C LYS A 197 -33.00 11.03 8.12
N ARG A 198 -33.73 10.12 7.46
CA ARG A 198 -33.17 9.09 6.59
C ARG A 198 -32.38 9.70 5.44
N GLN A 199 -32.94 10.69 4.75
CA GLN A 199 -32.25 11.39 3.67
C GLN A 199 -31.00 12.12 4.16
N GLU A 200 -31.04 12.75 5.33
CA GLU A 200 -29.86 13.37 5.93
C GLU A 200 -28.77 12.36 6.26
N GLN A 201 -29.13 11.21 6.83
CA GLN A 201 -28.20 10.10 7.09
C GLN A 201 -27.56 9.59 5.80
N ILE A 202 -28.36 9.38 4.75
CA ILE A 202 -27.87 8.96 3.43
C ILE A 202 -26.94 10.01 2.82
N LYS A 203 -27.32 11.30 2.85
CA LYS A 203 -26.48 12.41 2.37
C LYS A 203 -25.16 12.49 3.14
N SER A 204 -25.19 12.27 4.45
CA SER A 204 -24.00 12.20 5.30
C SER A 204 -23.08 11.04 4.89
N LEU A 205 -23.63 9.85 4.66
CA LEU A 205 -22.86 8.69 4.19
C LEU A 205 -22.19 8.93 2.82
N TYR A 206 -22.89 9.60 1.89
CA TYR A 206 -22.30 9.95 0.59
C TYR A 206 -21.13 10.93 0.74
N LYS A 207 -21.24 11.93 1.62
CA LYS A 207 -20.13 12.86 1.91
C LYS A 207 -18.92 12.11 2.49
N MET A 208 -19.13 11.25 3.48
CA MET A 208 -18.07 10.44 4.09
C MET A 208 -17.40 9.49 3.08
N SER A 209 -18.20 8.90 2.18
CA SER A 209 -17.69 8.03 1.12
C SER A 209 -16.83 8.81 0.12
N ALA A 210 -17.30 9.97 -0.33
CA ALA A 210 -16.55 10.84 -1.24
C ALA A 210 -15.24 11.35 -0.61
N GLU A 211 -15.23 11.67 0.68
CA GLU A 211 -14.00 12.02 1.40
C GLU A 211 -13.01 10.86 1.48
N THR A 212 -13.51 9.65 1.79
CA THR A 212 -12.69 8.44 1.85
C THR A 212 -12.09 8.12 0.48
N GLU A 213 -12.87 8.26 -0.58
CA GLU A 213 -12.41 8.05 -1.95
C GLU A 213 -11.34 9.07 -2.36
N LYS A 214 -11.52 10.35 -2.03
CA LYS A 214 -10.49 11.38 -2.23
C LYS A 214 -9.19 11.03 -1.50
N MET A 215 -9.27 10.55 -0.26
CA MET A 215 -8.08 10.12 0.50
C MET A 215 -7.42 8.89 -0.10
N ARG A 216 -8.20 7.88 -0.53
CA ARG A 216 -7.65 6.71 -1.23
C ARG A 216 -6.98 7.10 -2.55
N ALA A 217 -7.59 8.00 -3.32
CA ALA A 217 -7.04 8.49 -4.58
C ALA A 217 -5.70 9.21 -4.35
N LYS A 218 -5.61 10.10 -3.36
CA LYS A 218 -4.36 10.76 -2.96
C LYS A 218 -3.29 9.76 -2.51
N ASN A 219 -3.66 8.80 -1.66
CA ASN A 219 -2.72 7.79 -1.19
C ASN A 219 -2.22 6.90 -2.34
N LYS A 220 -3.10 6.57 -3.30
CA LYS A 220 -2.76 5.82 -4.51
C LYS A 220 -1.79 6.61 -5.39
N SER A 221 -2.08 7.88 -5.67
CA SER A 221 -1.18 8.73 -6.49
C SER A 221 0.18 8.92 -5.83
N GLU A 222 0.24 9.16 -4.52
CA GLU A 222 1.52 9.26 -3.80
C GLU A 222 2.31 7.95 -3.81
N ALA A 223 1.62 6.80 -3.68
CA ALA A 223 2.26 5.50 -3.75
C ALA A 223 2.83 5.25 -5.15
N ASP A 224 2.08 5.61 -6.20
CA ASP A 224 2.50 5.49 -7.60
C ASP A 224 3.69 6.41 -7.91
N GLU A 225 3.68 7.66 -7.44
CA GLU A 225 4.81 8.60 -7.56
C GLU A 225 6.06 8.08 -6.86
N LYS A 226 5.93 7.58 -5.63
CA LYS A 226 7.04 6.98 -4.87
C LYS A 226 7.58 5.74 -5.58
N ALA A 227 6.72 4.92 -6.19
CA ALA A 227 7.13 3.75 -6.97
C ALA A 227 7.86 4.16 -8.26
N ARG A 228 7.37 5.17 -8.98
CA ARG A 228 8.02 5.74 -10.17
C ARG A 228 9.40 6.29 -9.83
N ALA A 229 9.53 7.13 -8.81
CA ALA A 229 10.81 7.70 -8.38
C ALA A 229 11.83 6.63 -7.97
N LYS A 230 11.39 5.57 -7.25
CA LYS A 230 12.25 4.43 -6.91
C LYS A 230 12.75 3.71 -8.16
N ARG A 231 11.88 3.50 -9.15
CA ARG A 231 12.21 2.81 -10.42
C ARG A 231 13.14 3.65 -11.28
N GLU A 232 12.90 4.96 -11.40
CA GLU A 232 13.78 5.90 -12.11
C GLU A 232 15.17 5.93 -11.51
N LYS A 233 15.28 5.99 -10.17
CA LYS A 233 16.58 5.89 -9.48
C LYS A 233 17.30 4.59 -9.80
N LEU A 234 16.57 3.48 -9.90
CA LEU A 234 17.12 2.19 -10.29
C LEU A 234 17.58 2.20 -11.77
N ASN A 235 16.77 2.75 -12.67
CA ASN A 235 17.10 2.86 -14.08
C ASN A 235 18.33 3.76 -14.30
N ALA A 236 18.49 4.85 -13.55
CA ALA A 236 19.70 5.67 -13.57
C ALA A 236 20.96 4.88 -13.16
N LEU A 237 20.85 4.03 -12.13
CA LEU A 237 21.93 3.13 -11.73
C LEU A 237 22.23 2.09 -12.81
N ARG A 238 21.21 1.55 -13.48
CA ARG A 238 21.36 0.59 -14.58
C ARG A 238 22.02 1.22 -15.80
N ARG A 239 21.62 2.44 -16.21
CA ARG A 239 22.30 3.21 -17.27
C ARG A 239 23.78 3.38 -16.96
N ARG A 240 24.12 3.75 -15.71
CA ARG A 240 25.52 3.87 -15.28
C ARG A 240 26.29 2.55 -15.34
N LYS A 241 25.60 1.42 -15.22
CA LYS A 241 26.18 0.07 -15.26
C LYS A 241 26.07 -0.61 -16.63
N GLY A 242 25.53 0.08 -17.64
CA GLY A 242 25.33 -0.48 -18.99
C GLY A 242 24.24 -1.56 -19.07
N LEU A 243 23.31 -1.61 -18.11
CA LEU A 243 22.20 -2.56 -18.11
C LEU A 243 20.95 -1.94 -18.76
N PRO A 244 20.11 -2.76 -19.43
CA PRO A 244 18.85 -2.29 -20.01
C PRO A 244 17.89 -1.77 -18.94
N GLU A 245 17.14 -0.72 -19.27
CA GLU A 245 16.18 -0.09 -18.37
C GLU A 245 14.98 -1.00 -18.12
N ILE A 246 14.51 -1.03 -16.88
CA ILE A 246 13.25 -1.68 -16.59
C ILE A 246 12.14 -0.76 -17.08
N ARG A 247 11.43 -1.18 -18.15
CA ARG A 247 10.28 -0.48 -18.75
C ARG A 247 9.33 0.01 -17.66
N THR A 248 9.09 1.31 -17.54
CA THR A 248 7.97 1.82 -16.74
C THR A 248 6.68 1.23 -17.32
N PRO A 249 5.77 0.62 -16.55
CA PRO A 249 4.38 0.62 -16.97
C PRO A 249 4.02 2.10 -17.08
N SER A 250 3.93 2.59 -18.31
CA SER A 250 3.31 3.88 -18.58
C SER A 250 1.94 3.85 -17.91
N PRO A 251 1.40 4.99 -17.41
CA PRO A 251 -0.04 5.11 -17.31
C PRO A 251 -0.57 5.01 -18.74
N GLU A 252 -0.74 3.78 -19.22
CA GLU A 252 -1.57 3.51 -20.37
C GLU A 252 -2.97 3.97 -19.96
N PRO A 253 -3.64 4.81 -20.76
CA PRO A 253 -5.02 5.18 -20.48
C PRO A 253 -5.79 3.88 -20.26
N GLU A 254 -6.58 3.84 -19.19
CA GLU A 254 -7.47 2.71 -18.94
C GLU A 254 -8.16 2.34 -20.26
N PRO A 255 -8.18 1.07 -20.69
CA PRO A 255 -8.84 0.71 -21.94
C PRO A 255 -10.25 1.25 -21.86
N GLU A 256 -10.61 2.14 -22.80
CA GLU A 256 -11.95 2.70 -22.93
C GLU A 256 -12.90 1.51 -22.93
N LEU A 257 -13.63 1.34 -21.81
CA LEU A 257 -14.60 0.28 -21.70
C LEU A 257 -15.57 0.48 -22.87
N PRO A 258 -15.83 -0.56 -23.69
CA PRO A 258 -16.79 -0.42 -24.77
C PRO A 258 -18.10 0.07 -24.15
N GLU A 259 -18.65 1.16 -24.68
CA GLU A 259 -19.96 1.67 -24.28
C GLU A 259 -20.98 0.56 -24.50
N VAL A 260 -21.32 -0.17 -23.43
CA VAL A 260 -22.34 -1.21 -23.49
C VAL A 260 -23.67 -0.48 -23.60
N ASN A 261 -24.26 -0.43 -24.79
CA ASN A 261 -25.59 0.09 -25.03
C ASN A 261 -26.62 -0.76 -24.27
N LEU A 262 -26.99 -0.31 -23.07
CA LEU A 262 -27.97 -0.97 -22.21
C LEU A 262 -29.37 -1.04 -22.86
N GLU A 263 -29.60 -0.27 -23.92
CA GLU A 263 -30.84 -0.26 -24.71
C GLU A 263 -31.03 -1.52 -25.57
N GLU A 264 -29.97 -2.31 -25.76
CA GLU A 264 -30.01 -3.56 -26.55
C GLU A 264 -30.32 -4.80 -25.70
N ILE A 265 -30.38 -4.66 -24.37
CA ILE A 265 -30.83 -5.74 -23.48
C ILE A 265 -32.35 -5.85 -23.62
N PRO A 266 -32.89 -6.93 -24.23
CA PRO A 266 -34.33 -7.05 -24.38
C PRO A 266 -34.98 -7.13 -22.99
N MET A 267 -35.94 -6.26 -22.74
CA MET A 267 -36.76 -6.35 -21.53
C MET A 267 -37.51 -7.69 -21.50
N PRO A 268 -37.68 -8.31 -20.32
CA PRO A 268 -38.47 -9.53 -20.19
C PRO A 268 -39.90 -9.28 -20.69
N ILE A 269 -40.42 -10.21 -21.50
CA ILE A 269 -41.72 -10.10 -22.15
C ILE A 269 -42.83 -10.17 -21.08
N GLU A 270 -43.49 -9.04 -20.79
CA GLU A 270 -44.57 -8.93 -19.80
C GLU A 270 -45.95 -9.45 -20.28
N LYS A 271 -46.04 -10.15 -21.41
CA LYS A 271 -47.32 -10.70 -21.89
C LYS A 271 -47.48 -12.15 -21.45
N PRO A 272 -48.54 -12.50 -20.70
CA PRO A 272 -48.89 -13.91 -20.51
C PRO A 272 -49.29 -14.49 -21.88
N LEU A 273 -48.67 -15.61 -22.26
CA LEU A 273 -49.12 -16.46 -23.34
C LEU A 273 -50.58 -16.85 -23.02
N ARG A 274 -51.50 -16.47 -23.91
CA ARG A 274 -52.89 -16.96 -23.91
C ARG A 274 -52.93 -18.44 -24.25
#